data_AF-A0A967IAE1-F1
#
_entry.id   AF-A0A967IAE1-F1
#
_cell.length_a   1.000
_cell.length_b   1.000
_cell.length_c   1.000
_cell.angle_alpha   90.00
_cell.angle_beta   90.00
_cell.angle_gamma   90.00
#
_symmetry.space_group_name_H-M   'P 1'
#
loop_
_entity.id
_entity.type
_entity.pdbx_description
1 polymer ?
#
loop_
_entity_poly.entity_id
_entity_poly.type
_entity_poly.pdbx_seq_one_letter_code
_entity_poly.pdbx_strand_id
1 'polypeptide(L)'
;NSPRFIDGRLRIPEDFITVHLADLIAEPIYYRNFDPPAVARQEKKEGLDGLFSFLLRKKEKRVGSPVIEALAIDPGHGGTDPGVIGPDGLKEKAVNLAVAGYLEKLVKMELGVPVYLSRDRDYSLSRKERFETAARPEVDAFVILHAQASFDPALRGVTLAVRSDKRAEASSGKKSPGGHSRELAEEMKRALEKRGFRVNGIIEAPLLPLGHGNLPTVLVEMGYLSNPEDRLRLQEPEHQERLARALYAAVKSFNKKTKESR
;
A
#
# COMPACT_ATOMS: atom_id res chain seq x y z
N ASN A 1 -28.94 -8.41 24.97
CA ASN A 1 -29.86 -8.91 23.91
C ASN A 1 -29.33 -10.20 23.30
N SER A 2 -30.16 -11.20 22.99
CA SER A 2 -29.68 -12.47 22.41
C SER A 2 -29.33 -12.35 20.91
N PRO A 3 -28.36 -13.14 20.40
CA PRO A 3 -28.04 -13.19 18.97
C PRO A 3 -29.23 -13.63 18.15
N ARG A 4 -29.43 -13.02 16.97
CA ARG A 4 -30.52 -13.38 16.06
C ARG A 4 -30.06 -13.30 14.61
N PHE A 5 -30.61 -14.16 13.76
CA PHE A 5 -30.45 -14.03 12.32
C PHE A 5 -31.43 -12.98 11.80
N ILE A 6 -30.89 -11.96 11.12
CA ILE A 6 -31.66 -10.92 10.45
C ILE A 6 -31.07 -10.80 9.04
N ASP A 7 -31.91 -10.93 8.02
CA ASP A 7 -31.55 -10.88 6.60
C ASP A 7 -30.38 -11.82 6.24
N GLY A 8 -30.46 -13.06 6.72
CA GLY A 8 -29.46 -14.11 6.44
C GLY A 8 -28.10 -13.91 7.12
N ARG A 9 -27.96 -12.93 8.02
CA ARG A 9 -26.73 -12.68 8.79
C ARG A 9 -26.99 -12.79 10.29
N LEU A 10 -26.08 -13.46 11.00
CA LEU A 10 -26.12 -13.50 12.45
C LEU A 10 -25.69 -12.14 13.01
N ARG A 11 -26.60 -11.46 13.70
CA ARG A 11 -26.32 -10.22 14.43
C ARG A 11 -26.11 -10.56 15.89
N ILE A 12 -24.94 -10.19 16.41
CA ILE A 12 -24.56 -10.42 17.80
C ILE A 12 -24.41 -9.05 18.46
N PRO A 13 -25.26 -8.72 19.45
CA PRO A 13 -25.11 -7.49 20.23
C PRO A 13 -23.79 -7.45 21.01
N GLU A 14 -23.23 -6.25 21.19
CA GLU A 14 -21.94 -6.08 21.90
C GLU A 14 -22.01 -6.50 23.38
N ASP A 15 -23.13 -6.19 24.05
CA ASP A 15 -23.42 -6.63 25.43
C ASP A 15 -23.46 -8.16 25.53
N PHE A 16 -23.93 -8.85 24.49
CA PHE A 16 -23.89 -10.30 24.44
C PHE A 16 -22.46 -10.84 24.41
N ILE A 17 -21.58 -10.24 23.61
CA ILE A 17 -20.17 -10.66 23.50
C ILE A 17 -19.42 -10.37 24.80
N THR A 18 -19.65 -9.21 25.40
CA THR A 18 -18.87 -8.72 26.55
C THR A 18 -19.37 -9.23 27.89
N VAL A 19 -20.65 -9.60 28.01
CA VAL A 19 -21.25 -10.01 29.28
C VAL A 19 -21.70 -11.46 29.28
N HIS A 20 -22.35 -11.93 28.22
CA HIS A 20 -23.08 -13.20 28.24
C HIS A 20 -22.35 -14.36 27.56
N LEU A 21 -21.44 -14.07 26.62
CA LEU A 21 -20.79 -15.10 25.82
C LEU A 21 -19.83 -15.96 26.66
N ALA A 22 -19.14 -15.37 27.64
CA ALA A 22 -18.22 -16.08 28.53
C ALA A 22 -18.94 -17.15 29.36
N ASP A 23 -20.13 -16.82 29.87
CA ASP A 23 -20.96 -17.77 30.63
C ASP A 23 -21.43 -18.95 29.77
N LEU A 24 -21.68 -18.70 28.48
CA LEU A 24 -22.18 -19.70 27.54
C LEU A 24 -21.12 -20.70 27.08
N ILE A 25 -19.88 -20.26 26.94
CA ILE A 25 -18.78 -21.12 26.48
C ILE A 25 -18.02 -21.77 27.63
N ALA A 26 -18.39 -21.48 28.88
CA ALA A 26 -17.71 -21.92 30.10
C ALA A 26 -16.20 -21.63 30.10
N GLU A 27 -15.78 -20.67 29.28
CA GLU A 27 -14.40 -20.25 29.08
C GLU A 27 -14.31 -18.72 29.15
N PRO A 28 -13.29 -18.17 29.83
CA PRO A 28 -13.11 -16.73 29.93
C PRO A 28 -12.73 -16.13 28.57
N ILE A 29 -13.49 -15.13 28.13
CA ILE A 29 -13.23 -14.42 26.87
C ILE A 29 -12.35 -13.21 27.14
N TYR A 30 -11.17 -13.20 26.55
CA TYR A 30 -10.24 -12.09 26.67
C TYR A 30 -10.39 -11.13 25.48
N TYR A 31 -10.95 -9.95 25.72
CA TYR A 31 -10.95 -8.85 24.77
C TYR A 31 -9.59 -8.13 24.81
N ARG A 32 -8.86 -8.10 23.70
CA ARG A 32 -7.58 -7.40 23.61
C ARG A 32 -7.79 -6.01 23.01
N ASN A 33 -7.84 -5.00 23.87
CA ASN A 33 -7.73 -3.61 23.43
C ASN A 33 -6.31 -3.40 22.90
N PHE A 34 -6.13 -2.80 21.72
CA PHE A 34 -4.82 -2.66 21.04
C PHE A 34 -3.83 -1.72 21.77
N ASP A 35 -4.17 -1.22 22.95
CA ASP A 35 -3.27 -0.41 23.78
C ASP A 35 -3.54 -0.62 25.29
N PRO A 36 -2.94 -1.65 25.94
CA PRO A 36 -3.06 -1.84 27.38
C PRO A 36 -2.00 -1.00 28.14
N PRO A 37 -2.33 -0.39 29.30
CA PRO A 37 -1.33 0.27 30.13
C PRO A 37 -0.30 -0.74 30.64
N ALA A 38 0.98 -0.39 30.56
CA ALA A 38 2.09 -1.30 30.77
C ALA A 38 2.15 -1.84 32.21
N VAL A 39 2.11 -3.17 32.37
CA VAL A 39 2.43 -3.85 33.64
C VAL A 39 3.60 -4.79 33.41
N ALA A 40 4.68 -4.59 34.16
CA ALA A 40 5.88 -5.42 34.10
C ALA A 40 5.67 -6.73 34.87
N ARG A 41 5.96 -7.91 34.28
CA ARG A 41 6.46 -9.08 35.03
C ARG A 41 7.01 -10.25 34.21
N GLN A 42 7.84 -10.99 34.95
CA GLN A 42 8.85 -12.03 34.68
C GLN A 42 8.41 -13.32 33.95
N GLU A 43 9.40 -13.91 33.26
CA GLU A 43 9.33 -15.06 32.35
C GLU A 43 9.19 -16.44 33.04
N LYS A 44 8.43 -17.36 32.42
CA LYS A 44 8.59 -18.82 32.57
C LYS A 44 8.34 -19.50 31.22
N LYS A 45 9.42 -20.06 30.65
CA LYS A 45 9.46 -20.72 29.34
C LYS A 45 8.76 -22.07 29.33
N GLU A 46 7.65 -22.21 28.60
CA GLU A 46 7.21 -23.52 28.06
C GLU A 46 6.51 -23.40 26.68
N GLY A 47 6.83 -24.37 25.81
CA GLY A 47 6.11 -24.83 24.61
C GLY A 47 5.54 -23.78 23.65
N LEU A 48 4.46 -23.11 24.05
CA LEU A 48 3.82 -22.04 23.31
C LEU A 48 4.70 -20.79 23.28
N ASP A 49 5.46 -20.50 24.34
CA ASP A 49 6.46 -19.42 24.31
C ASP A 49 7.53 -19.68 23.27
N GLY A 50 7.85 -20.94 22.93
CA GLY A 50 8.76 -21.28 21.83
C GLY A 50 8.18 -20.96 20.44
N LEU A 51 6.87 -21.19 20.27
CA LEU A 51 6.13 -20.91 19.04
C LEU A 51 5.84 -19.40 18.90
N PHE A 52 5.49 -18.74 20.00
CA PHE A 52 5.32 -17.30 20.09
C PHE A 52 6.66 -16.58 20.01
N SER A 53 7.76 -17.09 20.57
CA SER A 53 9.10 -16.53 20.34
C SER A 53 9.65 -16.88 18.96
N PHE A 54 9.12 -17.86 18.23
CA PHE A 54 9.37 -18.02 16.80
C PHE A 54 8.63 -16.94 15.97
N LEU A 55 7.39 -16.59 16.34
CA LEU A 55 6.60 -15.52 15.72
C LEU A 55 7.03 -14.10 16.15
N LEU A 56 7.50 -13.96 17.39
CA LEU A 56 8.02 -12.73 18.05
C LEU A 56 9.54 -12.66 18.00
N ARG A 57 10.22 -13.64 17.39
CA ARG A 57 11.57 -13.44 16.87
C ARG A 57 11.40 -12.36 15.81
N LYS A 58 11.46 -11.11 16.27
CA LYS A 58 11.81 -9.94 15.51
C LYS A 58 13.00 -10.41 14.71
N LYS A 59 12.74 -10.76 13.45
CA LYS A 59 13.69 -11.37 12.52
C LYS A 59 14.99 -10.63 12.78
N GLU A 60 15.96 -11.31 13.41
CA GLU A 60 17.20 -10.65 13.80
C GLU A 60 17.64 -9.86 12.60
N LYS A 61 17.82 -8.54 12.78
CA LYS A 61 18.13 -7.63 11.68
C LYS A 61 19.26 -8.28 10.90
N ARG A 62 18.93 -8.87 9.75
CA ARG A 62 19.93 -9.44 8.86
C ARG A 62 20.75 -8.24 8.43
N VAL A 63 21.92 -8.09 9.04
CA VAL A 63 22.90 -7.09 8.66
C VAL A 63 23.17 -7.35 7.18
N GLY A 64 22.72 -6.42 6.32
CA GLY A 64 22.78 -6.56 4.86
C GLY A 64 21.44 -6.83 4.14
N SER A 65 20.28 -6.86 4.81
CA SER A 65 18.97 -6.91 4.11
C SER A 65 18.47 -5.51 3.74
N PRO A 66 18.33 -5.17 2.45
CA PRO A 66 17.88 -3.87 2.00
C PRO A 66 16.36 -3.88 1.86
N VAL A 67 15.58 -3.41 2.83
CA VAL A 67 14.14 -3.30 2.55
C VAL A 67 13.44 -2.31 3.46
N ILE A 68 12.58 -1.49 2.87
CA ILE A 68 11.62 -0.61 3.54
C ILE A 68 11.01 -1.23 4.81
N GLU A 69 10.83 -0.46 5.87
CA GLU A 69 10.26 -0.90 7.15
C GLU A 69 8.73 -0.85 7.14
N ALA A 70 8.11 0.05 6.36
CA ALA A 70 6.69 0.03 6.02
C ALA A 70 6.41 0.73 4.68
N LEU A 71 5.28 0.38 4.06
CA LEU A 71 4.81 0.94 2.79
C LEU A 71 3.44 1.61 2.96
N ALA A 72 3.27 2.81 2.45
CA ALA A 72 1.94 3.38 2.21
C ALA A 72 1.53 3.18 0.75
N ILE A 73 0.27 2.86 0.51
CA ILE A 73 -0.32 2.71 -0.82
C ILE A 73 -1.61 3.53 -0.89
N ASP A 74 -1.74 4.40 -1.88
CA ASP A 74 -2.98 5.14 -2.17
C ASP A 74 -3.60 4.64 -3.48
N PRO A 75 -4.62 3.76 -3.45
CA PRO A 75 -5.46 3.57 -4.62
C PRO A 75 -6.28 4.84 -4.88
N GLY A 76 -5.93 5.55 -5.96
CA GLY A 76 -6.57 6.79 -6.37
C GLY A 76 -8.09 6.67 -6.51
N HIS A 77 -8.79 7.79 -6.40
CA HIS A 77 -10.26 7.90 -6.49
C HIS A 77 -10.99 7.05 -5.43
N GLY A 78 -12.29 6.79 -5.58
CA GLY A 78 -13.09 6.03 -4.61
C GLY A 78 -14.42 6.70 -4.26
N GLY A 79 -15.41 5.87 -3.93
CA GLY A 79 -16.76 6.32 -3.60
C GLY A 79 -17.40 7.05 -4.77
N THR A 80 -17.76 8.31 -4.56
CA THR A 80 -18.41 9.17 -5.57
C THR A 80 -17.47 9.62 -6.68
N ASP A 81 -16.16 9.50 -6.49
CA ASP A 81 -15.15 9.82 -7.50
C ASP A 81 -14.78 8.53 -8.25
N PRO A 82 -15.24 8.32 -9.49
CA PRO A 82 -14.91 7.12 -10.27
C PRO A 82 -13.49 7.16 -10.85
N GLY A 83 -12.84 8.33 -10.88
CA GLY A 83 -11.73 8.61 -11.77
C GLY A 83 -12.16 8.57 -13.23
N VAL A 84 -11.23 8.20 -14.11
CA VAL A 84 -11.53 7.94 -15.52
C VAL A 84 -12.54 6.81 -15.67
N ILE A 85 -13.48 6.98 -16.60
CA ILE A 85 -14.43 5.95 -17.00
C ILE A 85 -14.08 5.52 -18.43
N GLY A 86 -13.72 4.25 -18.61
CA GLY A 86 -13.48 3.65 -19.90
C GLY A 86 -14.76 3.51 -20.74
N PRO A 87 -14.67 3.36 -22.07
CA PRO A 87 -15.84 3.25 -22.95
C PRO A 87 -16.80 2.08 -22.63
N ASP A 88 -16.33 1.05 -21.93
CA ASP A 88 -17.10 -0.11 -21.48
C ASP A 88 -17.67 0.05 -20.05
N GLY A 89 -17.49 1.22 -19.43
CA GLY A 89 -17.90 1.49 -18.06
C GLY A 89 -16.90 1.09 -16.99
N LEU A 90 -15.71 0.58 -17.36
CA LEU A 90 -14.63 0.33 -16.40
C LEU A 90 -14.23 1.63 -15.69
N LYS A 91 -14.25 1.61 -14.36
CA LYS A 91 -13.88 2.77 -13.55
C LYS A 91 -12.45 2.63 -13.05
N GLU A 92 -11.67 3.68 -13.19
CA GLU A 92 -10.30 3.77 -12.68
C GLU A 92 -10.19 3.35 -11.21
N LYS A 93 -11.10 3.84 -10.36
CA LYS A 93 -11.10 3.51 -8.92
C LYS A 93 -11.12 2.00 -8.62
N ALA A 94 -11.70 1.20 -9.50
CA ALA A 94 -11.81 -0.25 -9.35
C ALA A 94 -10.48 -0.93 -9.69
N VAL A 95 -9.84 -0.51 -10.79
CA VAL A 95 -8.50 -0.96 -11.19
C VAL A 95 -7.48 -0.62 -10.10
N ASN A 96 -7.50 0.63 -9.62
CA ASN A 96 -6.59 1.11 -8.57
C ASN A 96 -6.72 0.28 -7.30
N LEU A 97 -7.94 0.02 -6.84
CA LEU A 97 -8.19 -0.77 -5.63
C LEU A 97 -7.75 -2.23 -5.79
N ALA A 98 -8.03 -2.84 -6.94
CA ALA A 98 -7.66 -4.23 -7.19
C ALA A 98 -6.14 -4.43 -7.19
N VAL A 99 -5.40 -3.59 -7.91
CA VAL A 99 -3.92 -3.66 -7.93
C VAL A 99 -3.33 -3.36 -6.54
N ALA A 100 -3.90 -2.40 -5.81
CA ALA A 100 -3.49 -2.11 -4.44
C ALA A 100 -3.62 -3.34 -3.51
N GLY A 101 -4.74 -4.08 -3.61
CA GLY A 101 -4.95 -5.30 -2.82
C GLY A 101 -3.94 -6.40 -3.13
N TYR A 102 -3.59 -6.59 -4.41
CA TYR A 102 -2.52 -7.52 -4.79
C TYR A 102 -1.16 -7.08 -4.23
N LEU A 103 -0.82 -5.80 -4.36
CA LEU A 103 0.46 -5.26 -3.89
C LEU A 103 0.56 -5.35 -2.35
N GLU A 104 -0.50 -4.99 -1.64
CA GLU A 104 -0.60 -5.13 -0.19
C GLU A 104 -0.35 -6.58 0.24
N LYS A 105 -1.05 -7.53 -0.37
CA LYS A 105 -0.89 -8.97 -0.08
C LYS A 105 0.55 -9.43 -0.29
N LEU A 106 1.16 -9.06 -1.43
CA LEU A 106 2.54 -9.44 -1.75
C LEU A 106 3.53 -8.88 -0.73
N VAL A 107 3.40 -7.60 -0.37
CA VAL A 107 4.30 -6.96 0.60
C VAL A 107 4.11 -7.56 2.00
N LYS A 108 2.87 -7.70 2.47
CA LYS A 108 2.59 -8.31 3.78
C LYS A 108 3.09 -9.75 3.87
N MET A 109 2.83 -10.57 2.86
CA MET A 109 3.12 -12.01 2.91
C MET A 109 4.58 -12.35 2.58
N GLU A 110 5.17 -11.71 1.57
CA GLU A 110 6.52 -12.08 1.10
C GLU A 110 7.62 -11.23 1.73
N LEU A 111 7.34 -9.96 2.04
CA LEU A 111 8.32 -9.07 2.68
C LEU A 111 8.15 -9.01 4.21
N GLY A 112 6.93 -9.15 4.72
CA GLY A 112 6.66 -9.21 6.16
C GLY A 112 6.73 -7.85 6.85
N VAL A 113 6.39 -6.78 6.13
CA VAL A 113 6.37 -5.40 6.64
C VAL A 113 4.96 -4.83 6.64
N PRO A 114 4.63 -3.87 7.52
CA PRO A 114 3.35 -3.18 7.50
C PRO A 114 3.07 -2.49 6.16
N VAL A 115 1.79 -2.55 5.76
CA VAL A 115 1.27 -1.81 4.61
C VAL A 115 0.05 -1.03 5.06
N TYR A 116 0.03 0.26 4.72
CA TYR A 116 -1.05 1.18 5.04
C TYR A 116 -1.73 1.66 3.77
N LEU A 117 -2.95 1.18 3.54
CA LEU A 117 -3.80 1.63 2.44
C LEU A 117 -4.55 2.90 2.84
N SER A 118 -4.55 3.93 1.98
CA SER A 118 -5.42 5.10 2.18
C SER A 118 -6.89 4.68 2.25
N ARG A 119 -7.30 3.75 1.37
CA ARG A 119 -8.58 3.04 1.41
C ARG A 119 -8.43 1.56 1.06
N ASP A 120 -9.23 0.72 1.70
CA ASP A 120 -9.29 -0.73 1.47
C ASP A 120 -10.59 -1.17 0.74
N ARG A 121 -11.53 -0.25 0.54
CA ARG A 121 -12.81 -0.46 -0.15
C ARG A 121 -13.19 0.75 -1.00
N ASP A 122 -14.38 0.68 -1.59
CA ASP A 122 -14.92 1.74 -2.43
C ASP A 122 -15.68 2.79 -1.60
N TYR A 123 -14.95 3.71 -1.00
CA TYR A 123 -15.50 4.88 -0.31
C TYR A 123 -14.70 6.15 -0.65
N SER A 124 -15.33 7.30 -0.47
CA SER A 124 -14.71 8.60 -0.75
C SER A 124 -13.73 8.98 0.36
N LEU A 125 -12.62 9.62 -0.03
CA LEU A 125 -11.64 10.21 0.87
C LEU A 125 -11.39 11.67 0.48
N SER A 126 -11.26 12.53 1.49
CA SER A 126 -10.68 13.85 1.33
C SER A 126 -9.18 13.76 1.01
N ARG A 127 -8.62 14.85 0.48
CA ARG A 127 -7.18 14.95 0.24
C ARG A 127 -6.36 14.70 1.51
N LYS A 128 -6.82 15.20 2.66
CA LYS A 128 -6.11 15.01 3.93
C LYS A 128 -6.03 13.52 4.30
N GLU A 129 -7.16 12.83 4.28
CA GLU A 129 -7.23 11.41 4.66
C GLU A 129 -6.36 10.52 3.77
N ARG A 130 -6.25 10.83 2.46
CA ARG A 130 -5.36 10.09 1.55
C ARG A 130 -3.90 10.06 1.99
N PHE A 131 -3.44 11.13 2.66
CA PHE A 131 -2.05 11.26 3.08
C PHE A 131 -1.79 10.88 4.53
N GLU A 132 -2.83 10.57 5.31
CA GLU A 132 -2.67 10.17 6.72
C GLU A 132 -1.84 8.90 6.86
N THR A 133 -1.97 7.96 5.91
CA THR A 133 -1.14 6.75 5.88
C THR A 133 0.32 7.04 5.57
N ALA A 134 0.59 7.94 4.63
CA ALA A 134 1.94 8.35 4.25
C ALA A 134 2.61 9.32 5.26
N ALA A 135 1.84 9.86 6.21
CA ALA A 135 2.34 10.71 7.28
C ALA A 135 2.83 9.91 8.51
N ARG A 136 2.66 8.59 8.51
CA ARG A 136 3.12 7.71 9.60
C ARG A 136 4.66 7.66 9.65
N PRO A 137 5.30 7.87 10.82
CA PRO A 137 6.76 7.95 10.92
C PRO A 137 7.53 6.70 10.43
N GLU A 138 6.90 5.52 10.50
CA GLU A 138 7.50 4.25 10.08
C GLU A 138 7.42 4.00 8.57
N VAL A 139 6.66 4.81 7.82
CA VAL A 139 6.51 4.64 6.38
C VAL A 139 7.77 5.12 5.66
N ASP A 140 8.33 4.24 4.81
CA ASP A 140 9.58 4.50 4.09
C ASP A 140 9.38 4.82 2.61
N ALA A 141 8.24 4.44 2.05
CA ALA A 141 7.85 4.79 0.69
C ALA A 141 6.33 4.94 0.57
N PHE A 142 5.89 5.74 -0.40
CA PHE A 142 4.49 5.95 -0.72
C PHE A 142 4.24 5.71 -2.22
N VAL A 143 3.29 4.83 -2.52
CA VAL A 143 2.94 4.45 -3.89
C VAL A 143 1.50 4.85 -4.16
N ILE A 144 1.29 5.72 -5.13
CA ILE A 144 -0.04 6.19 -5.54
C ILE A 144 -0.39 5.48 -6.84
N LEU A 145 -1.54 4.80 -6.90
CA LEU A 145 -1.95 4.01 -8.06
C LEU A 145 -3.10 4.72 -8.78
N HIS A 146 -2.91 4.96 -10.07
CA HIS A 146 -3.88 5.56 -10.98
C HIS A 146 -3.94 4.80 -12.31
N ALA A 147 -4.98 5.09 -13.10
CA ALA A 147 -5.04 4.73 -14.51
C ALA A 147 -5.63 5.91 -15.29
N GLN A 148 -4.88 6.40 -16.26
CA GLN A 148 -5.20 7.64 -16.95
C GLN A 148 -6.07 7.44 -18.19
N ALA A 149 -6.37 8.55 -18.86
CA ALA A 149 -6.91 8.58 -20.21
C ALA A 149 -6.24 9.69 -21.02
N SER A 150 -6.32 9.55 -22.33
CA SER A 150 -5.92 10.55 -23.32
C SER A 150 -6.99 10.68 -24.39
N PHE A 151 -7.06 11.85 -25.02
CA PHE A 151 -7.84 12.05 -26.24
C PHE A 151 -7.27 11.27 -27.43
N ASP A 152 -5.99 10.92 -27.40
CA ASP A 152 -5.38 9.99 -28.34
C ASP A 152 -5.52 8.55 -27.80
N PRO A 153 -6.41 7.71 -28.37
CA PRO A 153 -6.62 6.34 -27.92
C PRO A 153 -5.45 5.42 -28.26
N ALA A 154 -4.45 5.86 -29.05
CA ALA A 154 -3.26 5.07 -29.35
C ALA A 154 -2.23 5.08 -28.20
N LEU A 155 -2.28 6.06 -27.30
CA LEU A 155 -1.39 6.11 -26.14
C LEU A 155 -1.70 4.96 -25.19
N ARG A 156 -0.66 4.24 -24.77
CA ARG A 156 -0.75 3.06 -23.89
C ARG A 156 0.53 2.88 -23.09
N GLY A 157 0.48 2.02 -22.08
CA GLY A 157 1.60 1.68 -21.21
C GLY A 157 1.68 2.53 -19.94
N VAL A 158 2.63 2.15 -19.08
CA VAL A 158 2.80 2.71 -17.75
C VAL A 158 3.58 4.01 -17.79
N THR A 159 3.14 5.01 -17.04
CA THR A 159 3.91 6.24 -16.79
C THR A 159 4.16 6.37 -15.29
N LEU A 160 5.38 6.72 -14.92
CA LEU A 160 5.75 6.95 -13.52
C LEU A 160 5.93 8.44 -13.29
N ALA A 161 5.34 9.00 -12.25
CA ALA A 161 5.49 10.40 -11.91
C ALA A 161 6.15 10.55 -10.54
N VAL A 162 7.13 11.45 -10.47
CA VAL A 162 7.83 11.82 -9.24
C VAL A 162 7.81 13.33 -9.06
N ARG A 163 7.90 13.80 -7.82
CA ARG A 163 8.10 15.23 -7.56
C ARG A 163 9.48 15.66 -8.05
N SER A 164 9.60 16.87 -8.61
CA SER A 164 10.90 17.40 -9.04
C SER A 164 11.86 17.61 -7.86
N ASP A 165 13.13 17.28 -8.07
CA ASP A 165 14.18 17.35 -7.04
C ASP A 165 14.31 18.78 -6.47
N LYS A 166 14.28 19.81 -7.33
CA LYS A 166 14.38 21.21 -6.90
C LYS A 166 13.31 21.61 -5.88
N ARG A 167 12.08 21.11 -6.04
CA ARG A 167 10.98 21.41 -5.12
C ARG A 167 11.04 20.55 -3.88
N ALA A 168 11.60 19.34 -3.99
CA ALA A 168 11.86 18.49 -2.85
C ALA A 168 12.96 19.01 -1.94
N GLU A 169 14.03 19.55 -2.51
CA GLU A 169 15.11 20.24 -1.82
C GLU A 169 14.61 21.51 -1.12
N ALA A 170 13.80 22.33 -1.80
CA ALA A 170 13.20 23.53 -1.20
C ALA A 170 12.30 23.22 0.01
N SER A 171 11.64 22.07 0.02
CA SER A 171 10.73 21.66 1.11
C SER A 171 11.46 20.95 2.26
N SER A 172 12.64 20.38 2.02
CA SER A 172 13.39 19.57 3.00
C SER A 172 14.67 20.23 3.52
N GLY A 173 15.15 21.29 2.86
CA GLY A 173 16.36 22.03 3.23
C GLY A 173 17.67 21.26 2.98
N LYS A 174 17.64 20.07 2.36
CA LYS A 174 18.82 19.25 2.05
C LYS A 174 18.90 18.96 0.56
N LYS A 175 20.11 19.08 -0.02
CA LYS A 175 20.42 18.62 -1.38
C LYS A 175 20.61 17.10 -1.39
N SER A 176 19.81 16.38 -2.16
CA SER A 176 20.01 14.95 -2.43
C SER A 176 20.10 14.77 -3.95
N PRO A 177 21.23 14.27 -4.49
CA PRO A 177 21.36 14.05 -5.93
C PRO A 177 20.32 13.03 -6.41
N GLY A 178 19.35 13.45 -7.22
CA GLY A 178 18.38 12.55 -7.85
C GLY A 178 17.38 11.90 -6.90
N GLY A 179 16.88 12.64 -5.89
CA GLY A 179 15.96 12.29 -4.79
C GLY A 179 15.40 10.85 -4.72
N HIS A 180 15.32 10.26 -3.52
CA HIS A 180 14.86 8.88 -3.28
C HIS A 180 13.58 8.45 -4.02
N SER A 181 12.66 9.38 -4.33
CA SER A 181 11.50 9.13 -5.21
C SER A 181 11.88 8.72 -6.63
N ARG A 182 12.86 9.41 -7.24
CA ARG A 182 13.38 9.07 -8.57
C ARG A 182 14.09 7.73 -8.54
N GLU A 183 14.88 7.44 -7.50
CA GLU A 183 15.51 6.12 -7.34
C GLU A 183 14.46 4.99 -7.26
N LEU A 184 13.40 5.18 -6.48
CA LEU A 184 12.28 4.23 -6.41
C LEU A 184 11.58 4.08 -7.77
N ALA A 185 11.34 5.18 -8.49
CA ALA A 185 10.71 5.13 -9.81
C ALA A 185 11.59 4.41 -10.85
N GLU A 186 12.91 4.57 -10.79
CA GLU A 186 13.84 3.86 -11.68
C GLU A 186 13.87 2.35 -11.38
N GLU A 187 13.74 1.94 -10.10
CA GLU A 187 13.56 0.52 -9.75
C GLU A 187 12.21 -0.02 -10.27
N MET A 188 11.14 0.75 -10.13
CA MET A 188 9.82 0.39 -10.66
C MET A 188 9.85 0.23 -12.18
N LYS A 189 10.46 1.17 -12.89
CA LYS A 189 10.63 1.11 -14.34
C LYS A 189 11.36 -0.18 -14.74
N ARG A 190 12.52 -0.48 -14.13
CA ARG A 190 13.27 -1.71 -14.39
C ARG A 190 12.44 -2.97 -14.14
N ALA A 191 11.73 -3.03 -13.02
CA ALA A 191 10.93 -4.20 -12.65
C ALA A 191 9.73 -4.42 -13.59
N LEU A 192 9.10 -3.33 -14.05
CA LEU A 192 8.02 -3.36 -15.04
C LEU A 192 8.53 -3.82 -16.41
N GLU A 193 9.60 -3.21 -16.92
CA GLU A 193 10.19 -3.56 -18.22
C GLU A 193 10.66 -5.02 -18.25
N LYS A 194 11.28 -5.50 -17.17
CA LYS A 194 11.70 -6.90 -17.02
C LYS A 194 10.52 -7.89 -17.11
N ARG A 195 9.31 -7.46 -16.77
CA ARG A 195 8.07 -8.26 -16.86
C ARG A 195 7.30 -8.04 -18.16
N GLY A 196 7.89 -7.31 -19.11
CA GLY A 196 7.32 -7.05 -20.44
C GLY A 196 6.29 -5.92 -20.49
N PHE A 197 6.21 -5.08 -19.46
CA PHE A 197 5.37 -3.89 -19.51
C PHE A 197 6.01 -2.81 -20.38
N ARG A 198 5.20 -2.15 -21.21
CA ARG A 198 5.60 -0.89 -21.85
C ARG A 198 5.63 0.20 -20.77
N VAL A 199 6.78 0.84 -20.60
CA VAL A 199 6.92 2.01 -19.71
C VAL A 199 7.29 3.22 -20.56
N ASN A 200 6.46 4.26 -20.54
CA ASN A 200 6.63 5.47 -21.34
C ASN A 200 7.76 6.36 -20.79
N GLY A 201 8.04 6.27 -19.49
CA GLY A 201 9.13 6.96 -18.84
C GLY A 201 8.79 7.38 -17.42
N ILE A 202 9.68 8.19 -16.83
CA ILE A 202 9.48 8.83 -15.54
C ILE A 202 9.41 10.34 -15.76
N ILE A 203 8.28 10.92 -15.42
CA ILE A 203 7.98 12.35 -15.59
C ILE A 203 8.05 13.09 -14.25
N GLU A 204 8.29 14.40 -14.32
CA GLU A 204 8.16 15.27 -13.15
C GLU A 204 6.71 15.75 -13.01
N ALA A 205 6.17 15.62 -11.80
CA ALA A 205 4.87 16.16 -11.40
C ALA A 205 5.09 17.14 -10.23
N PRO A 206 5.25 18.46 -10.51
CA PRO A 206 5.59 19.46 -9.48
C PRO A 206 4.54 19.64 -8.37
N LEU A 207 3.31 19.20 -8.63
CA LEU A 207 2.19 19.23 -7.69
C LEU A 207 1.90 17.86 -7.07
N LEU A 208 2.80 16.88 -7.27
CA LEU A 208 2.63 15.57 -6.67
C LEU A 208 2.67 15.72 -5.15
N PRO A 209 1.61 15.28 -4.45
CA PRO A 209 1.57 15.31 -3.00
C PRO A 209 2.71 14.47 -2.44
N LEU A 210 3.28 14.94 -1.34
CA LEU A 210 4.16 14.11 -0.53
C LEU A 210 3.49 13.76 0.78
N GLY A 211 3.88 12.59 1.31
CA GLY A 211 3.79 12.36 2.75
C GLY A 211 4.74 13.30 3.52
N HIS A 212 5.25 12.84 4.65
CA HIS A 212 6.14 13.67 5.46
C HIS A 212 7.52 13.91 4.79
N GLY A 213 8.07 15.12 4.93
CA GLY A 213 9.46 15.43 4.55
C GLY A 213 9.81 15.11 3.08
N ASN A 214 10.89 14.36 2.87
CA ASN A 214 11.31 13.84 1.55
C ASN A 214 10.87 12.38 1.34
N LEU A 215 9.63 12.08 1.76
CA LEU A 215 8.82 10.91 1.39
C LEU A 215 9.18 10.29 0.03
N PRO A 216 9.95 9.18 -0.13
CA PRO A 216 10.08 8.53 -1.43
C PRO A 216 8.69 8.17 -1.98
N THR A 217 8.24 8.91 -2.99
CA THR A 217 6.85 8.88 -3.47
C THR A 217 6.83 8.74 -4.98
N VAL A 218 6.09 7.75 -5.47
CA VAL A 218 5.87 7.53 -6.90
C VAL A 218 4.37 7.39 -7.16
N LEU A 219 3.87 8.17 -8.12
CA LEU A 219 2.57 7.92 -8.72
C LEU A 219 2.76 7.05 -9.95
N VAL A 220 1.99 5.97 -10.01
CA VAL A 220 2.01 4.98 -11.08
C VAL A 220 0.73 5.13 -11.88
N GLU A 221 0.84 5.67 -13.08
CA GLU A 221 -0.21 5.59 -14.08
C GLU A 221 -0.10 4.25 -14.78
N MET A 222 -0.91 3.28 -14.38
CA MET A 222 -0.76 1.87 -14.73
C MET A 222 -1.08 1.55 -16.20
N GLY A 223 -1.71 2.48 -16.91
CA GLY A 223 -2.12 2.37 -18.31
C GLY A 223 -3.20 3.39 -18.66
N TYR A 224 -3.69 3.31 -19.89
CA TYR A 224 -4.71 4.22 -20.42
C TYR A 224 -6.06 3.51 -20.56
N LEU A 225 -7.08 3.92 -19.81
CA LEU A 225 -8.45 3.38 -19.98
C LEU A 225 -9.10 3.81 -21.31
N SER A 226 -8.58 4.87 -21.93
CA SER A 226 -8.96 5.28 -23.29
C SER A 226 -8.39 4.35 -24.37
N ASN A 227 -7.33 3.59 -24.07
CA ASN A 227 -6.74 2.64 -25.00
C ASN A 227 -7.37 1.24 -24.84
N PRO A 228 -7.81 0.60 -25.94
CA PRO A 228 -8.51 -0.68 -25.85
C PRO A 228 -7.63 -1.82 -25.31
N GLU A 229 -6.34 -1.85 -25.61
CA GLU A 229 -5.45 -2.93 -25.14
C GLU A 229 -5.15 -2.81 -23.66
N ASP A 230 -4.78 -1.61 -23.19
CA ASP A 230 -4.57 -1.35 -21.76
C ASP A 230 -5.87 -1.57 -20.97
N ARG A 231 -7.00 -1.06 -21.45
CA ARG A 231 -8.30 -1.22 -20.79
C ARG A 231 -8.71 -2.69 -20.64
N LEU A 232 -8.54 -3.51 -21.68
CA LEU A 232 -8.86 -4.94 -21.59
C LEU A 232 -7.94 -5.64 -20.57
N ARG A 233 -6.63 -5.38 -20.66
CA ARG A 233 -5.65 -5.93 -19.74
C ARG A 233 -5.85 -5.49 -18.30
N LEU A 234 -6.18 -4.23 -18.05
CA LEU A 234 -6.41 -3.70 -16.70
C LEU A 234 -7.68 -4.27 -16.04
N GLN A 235 -8.54 -4.98 -16.78
CA GLN A 235 -9.66 -5.75 -16.23
C GLN A 235 -9.27 -7.17 -15.82
N GLU A 236 -8.21 -7.72 -16.42
CA GLU A 236 -7.76 -9.09 -16.19
C GLU A 236 -7.07 -9.21 -14.82
N PRO A 237 -7.58 -10.06 -13.91
CA PRO A 237 -6.95 -10.28 -12.60
C PRO A 237 -5.47 -10.70 -12.70
N GLU A 238 -5.12 -11.52 -13.68
CA GLU A 238 -3.76 -11.99 -13.92
C GLU A 238 -2.82 -10.84 -14.31
N HIS A 239 -3.32 -9.88 -15.10
CA HIS A 239 -2.54 -8.70 -15.48
C HIS A 239 -2.37 -7.74 -14.29
N GLN A 240 -3.42 -7.53 -13.50
CA GLN A 240 -3.37 -6.74 -12.26
C GLN A 240 -2.36 -7.33 -11.26
N GLU A 241 -2.35 -8.66 -11.07
CA GLU A 241 -1.37 -9.34 -10.23
C GLU A 241 0.04 -9.20 -10.82
N ARG A 242 0.21 -9.31 -12.15
CA ARG A 242 1.52 -9.10 -12.81
C ARG A 242 2.07 -7.68 -12.58
N LEU A 243 1.21 -6.66 -12.64
CA LEU A 243 1.56 -5.27 -12.30
C LEU A 243 2.00 -5.18 -10.83
N ALA A 244 1.19 -5.68 -9.90
CA ALA A 244 1.50 -5.67 -8.48
C ALA A 244 2.82 -6.40 -8.16
N ARG A 245 3.11 -7.52 -8.83
CA ARG A 245 4.38 -8.25 -8.70
C ARG A 245 5.58 -7.47 -9.24
N ALA A 246 5.41 -6.62 -10.25
CA ALA A 246 6.45 -5.72 -10.72
C ALA A 246 6.76 -4.65 -9.67
N LEU A 247 5.71 -3.99 -9.15
CA LEU A 247 5.83 -2.97 -8.12
C LEU A 247 6.43 -3.53 -6.82
N TYR A 248 5.99 -4.72 -6.40
CA TYR A 248 6.57 -5.44 -5.27
C TYR A 248 8.07 -5.69 -5.44
N ALA A 249 8.51 -6.13 -6.63
CA ALA A 249 9.93 -6.40 -6.87
C ALA A 249 10.79 -5.13 -6.75
N ALA A 250 10.27 -3.99 -7.20
CA ALA A 250 10.92 -2.69 -7.03
C ALA A 250 10.98 -2.26 -5.56
N VAL A 251 9.85 -2.33 -4.86
CA VAL A 251 9.77 -2.01 -3.42
C VAL A 251 10.71 -2.88 -2.60
N LYS A 252 10.76 -4.19 -2.88
CA LYS A 252 11.66 -5.15 -2.22
C LYS A 252 13.14 -4.83 -2.47
N SER A 253 13.48 -4.24 -3.61
CA SER A 253 14.86 -3.93 -3.98
C SER A 253 15.28 -2.52 -3.54
N PHE A 254 14.32 -1.67 -3.17
CA PHE A 254 14.57 -0.28 -2.81
C PHE A 254 15.23 -0.16 -1.43
N ASN A 255 16.38 0.52 -1.39
CA ASN A 255 17.16 0.76 -0.17
C ASN A 255 17.46 2.25 0.04
N LYS A 256 16.72 2.88 0.95
CA LYS A 256 16.90 4.27 1.35
C LYS A 256 18.24 4.52 2.07
N LYS A 257 18.81 3.52 2.77
CA LYS A 257 19.89 3.67 3.76
C LYS A 257 21.32 3.65 3.22
N THR A 258 21.55 3.24 1.96
CA THR A 258 22.92 3.02 1.45
C THR A 258 23.66 4.29 1.00
N LYS A 259 23.00 5.46 0.94
CA LYS A 259 23.61 6.67 0.34
C LYS A 259 23.61 7.93 1.22
N GLU A 260 22.99 7.91 2.40
CA GLU A 260 23.11 9.01 3.37
C GLU A 260 24.32 8.88 4.30
N SER A 261 25.05 7.77 4.22
CA SER A 261 26.20 7.42 5.09
C SER A 261 27.54 7.38 4.35
N ARG A 262 27.68 8.12 3.24
CA ARG A 262 28.97 8.40 2.60
C ARG A 262 29.18 9.90 2.45
#